data_AF-A0A8D7B6G9-F1
#
_entry.id   AF-A0A8D7B6G9-F1
#
_cell.length_a   1.000
_cell.length_b   1.000
_cell.length_c   1.000
_cell.angle_alpha   90.00
_cell.angle_beta   90.00
_cell.angle_gamma   90.00
#
_symmetry.space_group_name_H-M   'P 1'
#
loop_
_entity.id
_entity.type
_entity.pdbx_description
1 polymer ?
#
loop_
_entity_poly.entity_id
_entity_poly.type
_entity_poly.pdbx_seq_one_letter_code
_entity_poly.pdbx_strand_id
1 'polypeptide(L)'
;KVEAQVPIPAKIDGFACNGAPVWGQSVVVEAFFDPLCPDSRDSWPPLKQALLHYPDRVSVDVHPFPLPFSLSLSHVLITHAS
;
A
#
# COMPACT_ATOMS: atom_id res chain seq x y z
N LYS A 1 34.92 -9.94 -6.46
CA LYS A 1 33.84 -9.35 -7.29
C LYS A 1 32.53 -9.68 -6.58
N VAL A 2 31.91 -8.71 -5.91
CA VAL A 2 30.60 -8.92 -5.26
C VAL A 2 29.55 -8.62 -6.32
N GLU A 3 28.84 -9.64 -6.77
CA GLU A 3 27.66 -9.45 -7.60
C GLU A 3 26.49 -9.19 -6.66
N ALA A 4 26.18 -7.90 -6.45
CA ALA A 4 25.01 -7.46 -5.73
C ALA A 4 23.82 -7.37 -6.69
N GLN A 5 23.34 -8.51 -7.18
CA GLN A 5 22.02 -8.58 -7.79
C GLN A 5 21.08 -9.22 -6.79
N VAL A 6 20.29 -8.37 -6.13
CA VAL A 6 19.11 -8.85 -5.40
C VAL A 6 18.10 -9.30 -6.46
N PRO A 7 17.67 -10.58 -6.46
CA PRO A 7 16.66 -11.04 -7.41
C PRO A 7 15.39 -10.20 -7.25
N ILE A 8 14.74 -9.88 -8.36
CA ILE A 8 13.45 -9.18 -8.34
C ILE A 8 12.51 -10.03 -7.47
N PRO A 9 11.96 -9.48 -6.38
CA PRO A 9 11.06 -10.22 -5.51
C PRO A 9 9.92 -10.81 -6.35
N ALA A 10 9.70 -12.11 -6.23
CA ALA A 10 8.61 -12.79 -6.93
C ALA A 10 7.22 -12.30 -6.47
N LYS A 11 7.17 -11.58 -5.35
CA LYS A 11 5.98 -10.99 -4.78
C LYS A 11 6.35 -9.61 -4.22
N ILE A 12 5.53 -8.61 -4.53
CA ILE A 12 5.58 -7.31 -3.87
C ILE A 12 5.23 -7.54 -2.38
N ASP A 13 5.88 -6.81 -1.49
CA ASP A 13 5.58 -6.86 -0.06
C ASP A 13 4.14 -6.41 0.22
N GLY A 14 3.63 -6.69 1.42
CA GLY A 14 2.30 -6.25 1.82
C GLY A 14 1.18 -7.26 1.67
N PHE A 15 -0.05 -6.79 1.86
CA PHE A 15 -1.28 -7.59 1.82
C PHE A 15 -2.47 -6.80 1.27
N ALA A 16 -3.28 -7.47 0.45
CA ALA A 16 -4.49 -6.91 -0.13
C ALA A 16 -5.63 -6.85 0.89
N CYS A 17 -6.24 -5.68 0.97
CA CYS A 17 -7.51 -5.44 1.65
C CYS A 17 -8.61 -5.41 0.57
N ASN A 18 -9.57 -6.34 0.72
CA ASN A 18 -10.72 -6.56 -0.16
C ASN A 18 -10.51 -7.41 -1.43
N GLY A 19 -9.62 -8.41 -1.36
CA GLY A 19 -9.43 -9.40 -2.43
C GLY A 19 -8.52 -8.89 -3.55
N ALA A 20 -8.27 -9.74 -4.56
CA ALA A 20 -7.40 -9.39 -5.68
C ALA A 20 -8.12 -8.44 -6.65
N PRO A 21 -7.48 -7.36 -7.12
CA PRO A 21 -8.05 -6.47 -8.12
C PRO A 21 -8.35 -7.20 -9.43
N VAL A 22 -9.44 -6.81 -10.08
CA VAL A 22 -9.69 -7.16 -11.47
C VAL A 22 -8.96 -6.16 -12.35
N TRP A 23 -7.94 -6.65 -13.05
CA TRP A 23 -7.08 -5.84 -13.94
C TRP A 23 -7.92 -5.04 -14.95
N GLY A 24 -7.67 -3.74 -15.08
CA GLY A 24 -8.40 -2.85 -15.99
C GLY A 24 -9.81 -2.45 -15.55
N GLN A 25 -10.31 -2.94 -14.41
CA GLN A 25 -11.67 -2.65 -13.91
C GLN A 25 -11.70 -2.08 -12.50
N SER A 26 -10.59 -2.17 -11.78
CA SER A 26 -10.46 -1.72 -10.39
C SER A 26 -9.27 -0.79 -10.23
N VAL A 27 -9.42 0.19 -9.35
CA VAL A 27 -8.35 1.06 -8.91
C VAL A 27 -7.63 0.35 -7.77
N VAL A 28 -6.35 0.07 -7.96
CA VAL A 28 -5.48 -0.42 -6.90
C VAL A 28 -4.88 0.79 -6.20
N VAL A 29 -5.04 0.86 -4.87
CA VAL A 29 -4.39 1.85 -4.02
C VAL A 29 -3.25 1.14 -3.28
N GLU A 30 -2.01 1.37 -3.70
CA GLU A 30 -0.86 0.99 -2.89
C GLU A 30 -0.75 1.95 -1.70
N ALA A 31 -0.59 1.42 -0.48
CA ALA A 31 -0.56 2.20 0.73
C ALA A 31 0.63 1.82 1.60
N PHE A 32 1.64 2.70 1.65
CA PHE A 32 2.84 2.52 2.45
C PHE A 32 2.61 3.04 3.87
N PHE A 33 2.51 2.13 4.84
CA PHE A 33 2.11 2.45 6.22
C PHE A 33 3.27 2.28 7.19
N ASP A 34 3.56 3.34 7.95
CA ASP A 34 4.33 3.24 9.19
C ASP A 34 3.36 3.08 10.37
N PRO A 35 3.41 1.97 11.13
CA PRO A 35 2.51 1.75 12.26
C PRO A 35 2.69 2.75 13.42
N LEU A 36 3.79 3.49 13.47
CA LEU A 36 4.07 4.50 14.51
C LEU A 36 3.71 5.93 14.08
N CYS A 37 3.49 6.18 12.78
CA CYS A 37 3.20 7.51 12.26
C CYS A 37 1.71 7.87 12.44
N PRO A 38 1.37 8.97 13.14
CA PRO A 38 -0.02 9.40 13.30
C PRO A 38 -0.72 9.71 11.96
N ASP A 39 -0.01 10.32 11.00
CA ASP A 39 -0.61 10.65 9.69
C ASP A 39 -0.95 9.39 8.90
N SER A 40 -0.06 8.38 8.91
CA SER A 40 -0.35 7.08 8.33
C SER A 40 -1.61 6.49 8.98
N ARG A 41 -1.66 6.42 10.31
CA ARG A 41 -2.85 5.93 11.03
C ARG A 41 -4.12 6.68 10.63
N ASP A 42 -4.06 8.01 10.56
CA ASP A 42 -5.21 8.86 10.28
C ASP A 42 -5.66 8.79 8.81
N SER A 43 -4.83 8.27 7.91
CA SER A 43 -5.20 7.95 6.52
C SER A 43 -6.01 6.64 6.37
N TRP A 44 -6.01 5.76 7.38
CA TRP A 44 -6.69 4.46 7.30
C TRP A 44 -8.25 4.54 7.29
N PRO A 45 -8.91 5.38 8.12
CA PRO A 45 -10.36 5.53 8.09
C PRO A 45 -10.98 5.85 6.71
N PRO A 46 -10.52 6.86 5.94
CA PRO A 46 -11.08 7.13 4.62
C PRO A 46 -10.82 6.01 3.62
N LEU A 47 -9.69 5.31 3.74
CA LEU A 47 -9.36 4.17 2.88
C LEU A 47 -10.33 2.99 3.11
N LYS A 48 -10.67 2.71 4.38
CA LYS A 48 -11.74 1.77 4.71
C LYS A 48 -13.10 2.18 4.17
N GLN A 49 -13.43 3.47 4.19
CA GLN A 49 -14.69 3.96 3.61
C GLN A 49 -14.73 3.73 2.10
N ALA A 50 -13.62 3.95 1.39
CA ALA A 50 -13.51 3.66 -0.04
C ALA A 50 -13.72 2.16 -0.34
N LEU A 51 -13.08 1.28 0.43
CA LEU A 51 -13.26 -0.18 0.30
C LEU A 51 -14.71 -0.61 0.52
N LEU A 52 -15.40 -0.02 1.50
CA LEU A 52 -16.82 -0.33 1.78
C LEU A 52 -17.75 0.20 0.69
N HIS A 53 -17.47 1.38 0.13
CA HIS A 53 -18.34 2.02 -0.85
C HIS A 53 -18.12 1.48 -2.28
N TYR A 54 -16.92 0.97 -2.57
CA TYR A 54 -16.52 0.50 -3.90
C TYR A 54 -15.91 -0.91 -3.84
N PRO A 55 -16.61 -1.92 -3.31
CA PRO A 55 -16.00 -3.21 -2.98
C PRO A 55 -15.42 -3.96 -4.18
N ASP A 56 -16.02 -3.81 -5.37
CA ASP A 56 -15.57 -4.48 -6.60
C ASP A 56 -14.68 -3.58 -7.49
N ARG A 57 -14.45 -2.33 -7.08
CA ARG A 57 -13.78 -1.31 -7.90
C ARG A 57 -12.56 -0.71 -7.23
N VAL A 58 -12.38 -0.89 -5.93
CA VAL A 58 -11.21 -0.42 -5.19
C VAL A 58 -10.64 -1.60 -4.41
N SER A 59 -9.36 -1.86 -4.62
CA SER A 59 -8.55 -2.72 -3.76
C SER A 59 -7.44 -1.89 -3.14
N VAL A 60 -6.99 -2.29 -1.96
CA VAL A 60 -5.92 -1.58 -1.25
C VAL A 60 -4.83 -2.56 -0.91
N ASP A 61 -3.63 -2.35 -1.42
CA ASP A 61 -2.46 -3.13 -1.06
C ASP A 61 -1.67 -2.37 0.01
N VAL A 62 -1.62 -2.93 1.23
CA VAL A 62 -0.93 -2.29 2.36
C VAL A 62 0.50 -2.81 2.42
N HIS A 63 1.47 -1.90 2.35
CA HIS A 63 2.91 -2.15 2.46
C HIS A 63 3.41 -1.58 3.79
N PRO A 64 3.52 -2.39 4.86
CA PRO A 64 4.06 -1.91 6.13
C PRO A 64 5.57 -1.69 6.00
N PHE A 65 6.04 -0.48 6.32
CA PHE A 65 7.45 -0.18 6.36
C PHE A 65 7.80 0.51 7.69
N PRO A 66 8.71 -0.05 8.51
CA PRO A 66 9.19 0.64 9.70
C PRO A 66 10.19 1.73 9.30
N LEU A 67 9.73 2.98 9.15
CA LEU A 67 10.63 4.12 9.05
C LEU A 67 11.26 4.39 10.43
N PRO A 68 12.55 4.78 10.51
CA PRO A 68 13.11 5.26 11.77
C PRO A 68 12.37 6.54 12.19
N PHE A 69 11.93 6.58 13.46
CA PHE A 69 11.06 7.60 14.09
C PHE A 69 11.34 9.06 13.71
N SER A 70 12.58 9.40 13.38
CA SER A 70 13.00 10.77 13.02
C SER A 70 12.68 11.18 11.57
N LEU A 71 12.37 10.24 10.68
CA LEU A 71 11.94 10.49 9.30
C LEU A 71 10.41 10.35 9.20
N SER A 72 9.70 11.30 9.79
CA SER A 72 8.24 11.46 9.60
C SER A 72 7.95 12.04 8.22
N LEU A 73 8.24 11.29 7.16
CA LEU A 73 7.76 11.56 5.81
C LEU A 73 6.72 10.49 5.47
N SER A 74 5.48 10.80 5.82
CA SER A 74 4.27 10.06 5.47
C SER A 74 4.05 10.17 3.95
N HIS A 75 4.76 9.38 3.15
CA HIS A 75 4.40 9.22 1.74
C HIS A 75 3.34 8.12 1.64
N VAL A 76 2.07 8.50 1.81
CA VAL A 76 0.96 7.71 1.26
C VAL A 76 1.00 7.91 -0.25
N LEU A 77 1.83 7.13 -0.92
CA LEU A 77 1.90 7.09 -2.38
C LEU A 77 0.73 6.24 -2.87
N ILE A 78 -0.41 6.89 -3.16
CA ILE A 78 -1.47 6.26 -3.96
C ILE A 78 -0.95 6.18 -5.39
N THR A 79 -0.34 5.06 -5.74
CA THR A 79 -0.02 4.75 -7.13
C THR A 79 -1.30 4.24 -7.80
N HIS A 80 -1.61 4.74 -9.00
CA HIS A 80 -2.71 4.24 -9.81
C HIS A 80 -2.14 3.16 -10.74
N ALA A 81 -2.32 1.88 -10.40
CA ALA A 81 -2.06 0.79 -11.33
C ALA A 81 -3.34 0.50 -12.14
N SER A 82 -3.22 0.61 -13.47
CA SER A 82 -4.29 0.39 -14.45
C SER A 82 -4.59 -1.07 -14.67
#